data_AF-A0A0Q3VFS8-F1
#
_entry.id   AF-A0A0Q3VFS8-F1
#
_cell.length_a   1.000
_cell.length_b   1.000
_cell.length_c   1.000
_cell.angle_alpha   90.00
_cell.angle_beta   90.00
_cell.angle_gamma   90.00
#
_symmetry.space_group_name_H-M   'P 1'
#
loop_
_entity.id
_entity.type
_entity.pdbx_description
1 polymer ?
#
loop_
_entity_poly.entity_id
_entity_poly.type
_entity_poly.pdbx_seq_one_letter_code
_entity_poly.pdbx_strand_id
1 'polypeptide(L)'
;MKNTVRIRNGLFLLFVISAGLLVYKAYLGYEKLTAAKKAEHFYTSQQYVKSETFYKNAINNRSILYKENEIQSTYTMLSNNNKEVSALLEKADSLYRNENYSGLIKTYKSYLDLLEKKQNDPVFLDYDQHFNVQNEFDTLLSNTKKNLCKQMDANVNNEMFENEYFIAILGELPNEVYGSADKKTEELTSHFINYDERKYSLLEKSLRYNQLKKTINRQISSYHKIGLEDFWLKETLKKIEKAHELKMAALEEERKRKEEELKKAMEAEKAKDPAFQEEIMTVVNEYAIGWMSAYNQLDTSYFVHITPELLNFFHDRFEEIRLNQTIFTGELLYTEFDLDSFKYRMDDEEESVELHVVLTMNSASYAEGENYEMKETANPWYYKLIHTNDGWKLSERKELVHFNYSNTRIYEFAY
;
A
#
# COMPACT_ATOMS: atom_id res chain seq x y z
N MET A 1 8.62 -32.31 -111.05
CA MET A 1 7.23 -32.09 -110.60
C MET A 1 7.01 -32.27 -109.08
N LYS A 2 7.55 -33.30 -108.40
CA LYS A 2 7.35 -33.49 -106.93
C LYS A 2 7.84 -32.33 -106.05
N ASN A 3 8.94 -31.66 -106.40
CA ASN A 3 9.47 -30.52 -105.63
C ASN A 3 8.58 -29.27 -105.73
N THR A 4 7.99 -29.00 -106.89
CA THR A 4 7.11 -27.85 -107.13
C THR A 4 5.82 -27.93 -106.30
N VAL A 5 5.22 -29.12 -106.18
CA VAL A 5 4.01 -29.35 -105.37
C VAL A 5 4.32 -29.23 -103.87
N ARG A 6 5.47 -29.73 -103.42
CA ARG A 6 5.92 -29.57 -102.02
C ARG A 6 6.20 -28.12 -101.66
N ILE A 7 6.85 -27.36 -102.54
CA ILE A 7 7.10 -25.92 -102.36
C ILE A 7 5.76 -25.17 -102.32
N ARG A 8 4.84 -25.43 -103.25
CA ARG A 8 3.50 -24.81 -103.28
C ARG A 8 2.70 -25.09 -102.01
N ASN A 9 2.66 -26.35 -101.56
CA ASN A 9 1.93 -26.71 -100.35
C ASN A 9 2.59 -26.15 -99.08
N GLY A 10 3.92 -26.06 -99.03
CA GLY A 10 4.65 -25.37 -97.96
C GLY A 10 4.37 -23.87 -97.92
N LEU A 11 4.37 -23.20 -99.08
CA LEU A 11 3.99 -21.79 -99.20
C LEU A 11 2.54 -21.54 -98.78
N PHE A 12 1.61 -22.44 -99.15
CA PHE A 12 0.22 -22.35 -98.74
C PHE A 12 0.05 -22.52 -97.22
N LEU A 13 0.77 -23.46 -96.60
CA LEU A 13 0.76 -23.62 -95.14
C LEU A 13 1.29 -22.37 -94.43
N LEU A 14 2.41 -21.80 -94.91
CA LEU A 14 2.96 -20.56 -94.39
C LEU A 14 1.98 -19.38 -94.55
N PHE A 15 1.25 -19.32 -95.66
CA PHE A 15 0.20 -18.34 -95.86
C PHE A 15 -0.93 -18.48 -94.84
N VAL A 16 -1.43 -19.70 -94.61
CA VAL A 16 -2.49 -19.96 -93.60
C VAL A 16 -2.02 -19.60 -92.20
N ILE A 17 -0.78 -19.95 -91.82
CA ILE A 17 -0.19 -19.58 -90.53
C ILE A 17 -0.09 -18.05 -90.43
N SER A 18 0.39 -17.38 -91.48
CA SER A 18 0.52 -15.91 -91.50
C SER A 18 -0.84 -15.22 -91.39
N ALA A 19 -1.86 -15.72 -92.08
CA ALA A 19 -3.23 -15.21 -91.98
C ALA A 19 -3.81 -15.41 -90.56
N GLY A 20 -3.58 -16.58 -89.95
CA GLY A 20 -3.95 -16.85 -88.56
C GLY A 20 -3.27 -15.89 -87.58
N LEU A 21 -1.97 -15.65 -87.75
CA LEU A 21 -1.21 -14.68 -86.95
C LEU A 21 -1.71 -13.24 -87.13
N LEU A 22 -2.12 -12.85 -88.34
CA LEU A 22 -2.71 -11.54 -88.61
C LEU A 22 -4.06 -11.37 -87.90
N VAL A 23 -4.94 -12.36 -87.99
CA VAL A 23 -6.25 -12.34 -87.30
C VAL A 23 -6.05 -12.29 -85.78
N TYR A 24 -5.13 -13.11 -85.25
CA TYR A 24 -4.81 -13.10 -83.82
C TYR A 24 -4.24 -11.75 -83.36
N LYS A 25 -3.32 -11.16 -84.12
CA LYS A 25 -2.79 -9.83 -83.83
C LYS A 25 -3.87 -8.74 -83.92
N ALA A 26 -4.79 -8.83 -84.87
CA ALA A 26 -5.92 -7.91 -84.97
C ALA A 26 -6.86 -8.00 -83.76
N TYR A 27 -7.14 -9.23 -83.29
CA TYR A 27 -7.90 -9.46 -82.07
C TYR A 27 -7.22 -8.85 -80.84
N LEU A 28 -5.92 -9.11 -80.64
CA LEU A 28 -5.16 -8.51 -79.54
C LEU A 28 -5.13 -6.99 -79.64
N GLY A 29 -5.02 -6.43 -80.86
CA GLY A 29 -5.09 -4.99 -81.08
C GLY A 29 -6.45 -4.40 -80.68
N TYR A 30 -7.54 -5.07 -81.03
CA TYR A 30 -8.91 -4.71 -80.61
C TYR A 30 -9.07 -4.74 -79.09
N GLU A 31 -8.53 -5.77 -78.43
CA GLU A 31 -8.57 -5.90 -76.98
C GLU A 31 -7.83 -4.75 -76.30
N LYS A 32 -6.61 -4.43 -76.75
CA LYS A 32 -5.83 -3.29 -76.23
C LYS A 32 -6.58 -1.97 -76.38
N LEU A 33 -7.13 -1.72 -77.57
CA LEU A 33 -7.86 -0.49 -77.86
C LEU A 33 -9.10 -0.37 -76.96
N THR A 34 -9.84 -1.47 -76.79
CA THR A 34 -11.01 -1.52 -75.92
C THR A 34 -10.64 -1.31 -74.46
N ALA A 35 -9.56 -1.93 -73.97
CA ALA A 35 -9.06 -1.75 -72.62
C ALA A 35 -8.65 -0.29 -72.36
N ALA A 36 -7.87 0.31 -73.26
CA ALA A 36 -7.45 1.72 -73.15
C ALA A 36 -8.65 2.68 -73.15
N LYS A 37 -9.63 2.48 -74.05
CA LYS A 37 -10.85 3.31 -74.08
C LYS A 37 -11.69 3.18 -72.82
N LYS A 38 -11.83 1.96 -72.27
CA LYS A 38 -12.51 1.75 -70.99
C LYS A 38 -11.76 2.42 -69.84
N ALA A 39 -10.43 2.31 -69.82
CA ALA A 39 -9.59 2.96 -68.82
C ALA A 39 -9.77 4.49 -68.83
N GLU A 40 -9.71 5.11 -70.00
CA GLU A 40 -9.95 6.55 -70.21
C GLU A 40 -11.37 6.97 -69.81
N HIS A 41 -12.38 6.14 -70.12
CA HIS A 41 -13.76 6.38 -69.70
C HIS A 41 -13.87 6.40 -68.18
N PHE A 42 -13.39 5.36 -67.50
CA PHE A 42 -13.42 5.30 -66.03
C PHE A 42 -12.59 6.42 -65.40
N TYR A 43 -11.46 6.80 -66.00
CA TYR A 43 -10.64 7.91 -65.53
C TYR A 43 -11.43 9.23 -65.57
N THR A 44 -12.03 9.54 -66.71
CA THR A 44 -12.84 10.75 -66.90
C THR A 44 -14.10 10.74 -66.01
N SER A 45 -14.64 9.56 -65.71
CA SER A 45 -15.74 9.36 -64.77
C SER A 45 -15.31 9.30 -63.30
N GLN A 46 -14.05 9.62 -62.98
CA GLN A 46 -13.48 9.64 -61.62
C GLN A 46 -13.55 8.29 -60.89
N GLN A 47 -13.62 7.18 -61.62
CA GLN A 47 -13.56 5.81 -61.09
C GLN A 47 -12.14 5.27 -61.29
N TYR A 48 -11.19 5.82 -60.54
CA TYR A 48 -9.75 5.62 -60.72
C TYR A 48 -9.29 4.18 -60.43
N VAL A 49 -9.87 3.51 -59.43
CA VAL A 49 -9.58 2.09 -59.13
C VAL A 49 -9.94 1.19 -60.32
N LYS A 50 -11.11 1.42 -60.93
CA LYS A 50 -11.52 0.69 -62.14
C LYS A 50 -10.63 1.07 -63.33
N SER A 51 -10.28 2.35 -63.45
CA SER A 51 -9.39 2.84 -64.48
C SER A 51 -8.02 2.15 -64.43
N GLU A 52 -7.40 2.03 -63.25
CA GLU A 52 -6.12 1.34 -63.06
C GLU A 52 -6.17 -0.09 -63.59
N THR A 53 -7.25 -0.83 -63.28
CA THR A 53 -7.44 -2.21 -63.73
C THR A 53 -7.42 -2.31 -65.26
N PHE A 54 -8.11 -1.40 -65.96
CA PHE A 54 -8.14 -1.40 -67.42
C PHE A 54 -6.83 -0.88 -68.04
N TYR A 55 -6.17 0.10 -67.42
CA TYR A 55 -4.83 0.55 -67.85
C TYR A 55 -3.79 -0.57 -67.72
N LYS A 56 -3.83 -1.35 -66.63
CA LYS A 56 -2.98 -2.54 -66.45
C LYS A 56 -3.18 -3.55 -67.58
N ASN A 57 -4.43 -3.82 -67.96
CA ASN A 57 -4.76 -4.72 -69.08
C ASN A 57 -4.22 -4.19 -70.41
N ALA A 58 -4.33 -2.88 -70.65
CA ALA A 58 -3.79 -2.25 -71.85
C ALA A 58 -2.25 -2.30 -71.94
N ILE A 59 -1.54 -2.12 -70.81
CA ILE A 59 -0.07 -2.20 -70.73
C ILE A 59 0.44 -3.63 -70.96
N ASN A 60 -0.27 -4.61 -70.40
CA ASN A 60 0.12 -6.02 -70.55
C ASN A 60 -0.02 -6.52 -71.99
N ASN A 61 -0.85 -5.87 -72.81
CA ASN A 61 -1.01 -6.19 -74.21
C ASN A 61 0.01 -5.43 -75.08
N ARG A 62 1.02 -6.14 -75.60
CA ARG A 62 2.09 -5.56 -76.44
C ARG A 62 1.89 -5.74 -77.95
N SER A 63 0.68 -6.11 -78.39
CA SER A 63 0.41 -6.48 -79.79
C SER A 63 0.47 -5.31 -80.78
N ILE A 64 0.16 -4.10 -80.32
CA ILE A 64 0.21 -2.84 -81.07
C ILE A 64 0.77 -1.72 -80.20
N LEU A 65 1.34 -0.71 -80.85
CA LEU A 65 1.77 0.55 -80.23
C LEU A 65 0.60 1.54 -80.31
N TYR A 66 -0.06 1.78 -79.17
CA TYR A 66 -1.18 2.70 -79.04
C TYR A 66 -1.05 3.45 -77.73
N LYS A 67 -0.80 4.77 -77.79
CA LYS A 67 -0.69 5.67 -76.63
C LYS A 67 0.17 5.12 -75.48
N GLU A 68 1.27 4.42 -75.79
CA GLU A 68 2.03 3.67 -74.78
C GLU A 68 2.51 4.56 -73.63
N ASN A 69 2.98 5.76 -73.95
CA ASN A 69 3.50 6.69 -72.96
C ASN A 69 2.40 7.21 -72.03
N GLU A 70 1.24 7.61 -72.57
CA GLU A 70 0.12 8.11 -71.76
C GLU A 70 -0.48 7.00 -70.88
N ILE A 71 -0.64 5.79 -71.44
CA ILE A 71 -1.14 4.63 -70.69
C ILE A 71 -0.17 4.29 -69.55
N GLN A 72 1.13 4.21 -69.84
CA GLN A 72 2.14 3.88 -68.83
C GLN A 72 2.24 4.95 -67.74
N SER A 73 2.24 6.24 -68.10
CA SER A 73 2.32 7.32 -67.11
C SER A 73 1.10 7.33 -66.19
N THR A 74 -0.10 7.18 -66.76
CA THR A 74 -1.35 7.19 -65.99
C THR A 74 -1.46 5.97 -65.10
N TYR A 75 -1.15 4.78 -65.61
CA TYR A 75 -1.10 3.57 -64.79
C TYR A 75 -0.11 3.68 -63.63
N THR A 76 1.08 4.22 -63.89
CA THR A 76 2.12 4.36 -62.85
C THR A 76 1.65 5.29 -61.75
N MET A 77 1.02 6.42 -62.10
CA MET A 77 0.44 7.36 -61.13
C MET A 77 -0.69 6.71 -60.30
N LEU A 78 -1.63 6.02 -60.94
CA LEU A 78 -2.73 5.33 -60.26
C LEU A 78 -2.21 4.22 -59.34
N SER A 79 -1.29 3.40 -59.84
CA SER A 79 -0.70 2.28 -59.09
C SER A 79 0.12 2.75 -57.88
N ASN A 80 0.78 3.91 -57.96
CA ASN A 80 1.47 4.49 -56.82
C ASN A 80 0.50 4.91 -55.71
N ASN A 81 -0.66 5.50 -56.06
CA ASN A 81 -1.70 5.83 -55.07
C ASN A 81 -2.31 4.57 -54.44
N ASN A 82 -2.59 3.54 -55.26
CA ASN A 82 -3.04 2.24 -54.76
C ASN A 82 -2.05 1.66 -53.73
N LYS A 83 -0.76 1.65 -54.06
CA LYS A 83 0.31 1.17 -53.16
C LYS A 83 0.43 2.00 -51.89
N GLU A 84 0.27 3.32 -51.97
CA GLU A 84 0.32 4.20 -50.80
C GLU A 84 -0.78 3.86 -49.80
N VAL A 85 -2.02 3.69 -50.26
CA VAL A 85 -3.17 3.36 -49.40
C VAL A 85 -3.11 1.91 -48.89
N SER A 86 -2.79 0.94 -49.75
CA SER A 86 -2.68 -0.46 -49.33
C SER A 86 -1.53 -0.71 -48.35
N ALA A 87 -0.36 -0.09 -48.56
CA ALA A 87 0.77 -0.23 -47.62
C ALA A 87 0.48 0.36 -46.23
N LEU A 88 -0.37 1.39 -46.16
CA LEU A 88 -0.83 1.96 -44.89
C LEU A 88 -1.65 0.94 -44.09
N LEU A 89 -2.59 0.25 -44.74
CA LEU A 89 -3.42 -0.78 -44.11
C LEU A 89 -2.61 -2.03 -43.74
N GLU A 90 -1.74 -2.50 -44.62
CA GLU A 90 -0.83 -3.62 -44.32
C GLU A 90 0.04 -3.35 -43.09
N LYS A 91 0.54 -2.12 -42.97
CA LYS A 91 1.31 -1.67 -41.80
C LYS A 91 0.45 -1.64 -40.54
N ALA A 92 -0.76 -1.10 -40.61
CA ALA A 92 -1.68 -1.03 -39.47
C ALA A 92 -2.02 -2.44 -38.94
N ASP A 93 -2.38 -3.34 -39.84
CA ASP A 93 -2.71 -4.73 -39.53
C ASP A 93 -1.49 -5.51 -38.97
N SER A 94 -0.30 -5.29 -39.52
CA SER A 94 0.95 -5.84 -38.95
C SER A 94 1.23 -5.32 -37.54
N LEU A 95 1.03 -4.03 -37.28
CA LEU A 95 1.22 -3.44 -35.96
C LEU A 95 0.23 -3.98 -34.94
N TYR A 96 -1.03 -4.16 -35.35
CA TYR A 96 -2.06 -4.79 -34.52
C TYR A 96 -1.71 -6.24 -34.17
N ARG A 97 -1.34 -7.06 -35.16
CA ARG A 97 -0.97 -8.49 -34.93
C ARG A 97 0.23 -8.67 -34.02
N ASN A 98 1.18 -7.74 -34.06
CA ASN A 98 2.38 -7.76 -33.22
C ASN A 98 2.16 -7.04 -31.87
N GLU A 99 0.90 -6.72 -31.51
CA GLU A 99 0.52 -6.02 -30.29
C GLU A 99 1.22 -4.65 -30.09
N ASN A 100 1.74 -4.07 -31.17
CA ASN A 100 2.35 -2.74 -31.16
C ASN A 100 1.28 -1.65 -31.31
N TYR A 101 0.43 -1.55 -30.31
CA TYR A 101 -0.74 -0.66 -30.31
C TYR A 101 -0.37 0.83 -30.35
N SER A 102 0.72 1.24 -29.70
CA SER A 102 1.20 2.63 -29.81
C SER A 102 1.61 2.96 -31.25
N GLY A 103 2.27 2.03 -31.94
CA GLY A 103 2.58 2.15 -33.36
C GLY A 103 1.32 2.22 -34.24
N LEU A 104 0.30 1.42 -33.93
CA LEU A 104 -1.00 1.45 -34.62
C LEU A 104 -1.68 2.82 -34.47
N ILE A 105 -1.80 3.33 -33.25
CA ILE A 105 -2.40 4.64 -32.96
C ILE A 105 -1.64 5.76 -33.68
N LYS A 106 -0.30 5.70 -33.70
CA LYS A 106 0.52 6.66 -34.45
C LYS A 106 0.26 6.58 -35.95
N THR A 107 0.11 5.38 -36.50
CA THR A 107 -0.20 5.16 -37.92
C THR A 107 -1.58 5.70 -38.28
N TYR A 108 -2.58 5.52 -37.42
CA TYR A 108 -3.90 6.14 -37.57
C TYR A 108 -3.84 7.67 -37.57
N LYS A 109 -3.08 8.29 -36.66
CA LYS A 109 -2.88 9.75 -36.67
C LYS A 109 -2.23 10.23 -37.96
N SER A 110 -1.21 9.52 -38.45
CA SER A 110 -0.58 9.83 -39.75
C SER A 110 -1.54 9.66 -40.93
N TYR A 111 -2.48 8.73 -40.85
CA TYR A 111 -3.55 8.58 -41.84
C TYR A 111 -4.50 9.78 -41.83
N LEU A 112 -4.95 10.23 -40.66
CA LEU A 112 -5.79 11.44 -40.56
C LEU A 112 -5.09 12.68 -41.13
N ASP A 113 -3.80 12.86 -40.82
CA ASP A 113 -2.98 13.95 -41.38
C ASP A 113 -2.86 13.84 -42.92
N LEU A 114 -2.78 12.61 -43.44
CA LEU A 114 -2.70 12.36 -44.89
C LEU A 114 -4.04 12.66 -45.57
N LEU A 115 -5.15 12.24 -44.96
CA LEU A 115 -6.51 12.49 -45.42
C LEU A 115 -6.79 14.00 -45.50
N GLU A 116 -6.39 14.77 -44.48
CA GLU A 116 -6.51 16.23 -44.49
C GLU A 116 -5.68 16.87 -45.61
N LYS A 117 -4.42 16.46 -45.79
CA LYS A 117 -3.53 16.98 -46.84
C LYS A 117 -4.03 16.66 -48.25
N LYS A 118 -4.67 15.50 -48.43
CA LYS A 118 -5.16 15.00 -49.73
C LYS A 118 -6.67 15.13 -49.91
N GLN A 119 -7.34 15.96 -49.10
CA GLN A 119 -8.79 16.17 -49.17
C GLN A 119 -9.32 16.64 -50.53
N ASN A 120 -8.46 17.21 -51.39
CA ASN A 120 -8.80 17.67 -52.74
C ASN A 120 -8.18 16.78 -53.85
N ASP A 121 -7.57 15.64 -53.50
CA ASP A 121 -7.01 14.68 -54.46
C ASP A 121 -8.05 13.58 -54.74
N PRO A 122 -8.80 13.66 -55.86
CA PRO A 122 -9.87 12.71 -56.14
C PRO A 122 -9.35 11.29 -56.44
N VAL A 123 -8.08 11.15 -56.83
CA VAL A 123 -7.48 9.82 -57.04
C VAL A 123 -7.28 9.15 -55.69
N PHE A 124 -6.67 9.86 -54.74
CA PHE A 124 -6.47 9.35 -53.38
C PHE A 124 -7.81 8.97 -52.73
N LEU A 125 -8.82 9.85 -52.82
CA LEU A 125 -10.13 9.62 -52.20
C LEU A 125 -10.87 8.39 -52.77
N ASP A 126 -10.75 8.09 -54.06
CA ASP A 126 -11.35 6.88 -54.65
C ASP A 126 -10.70 5.60 -54.12
N TYR A 127 -9.37 5.60 -53.93
CA TYR A 127 -8.68 4.47 -53.29
C TYR A 127 -9.00 4.36 -51.79
N ASP A 128 -9.01 5.47 -51.07
CA ASP A 128 -9.39 5.53 -49.65
C ASP A 128 -10.78 4.93 -49.42
N GLN A 129 -11.76 5.34 -50.24
CA GLN A 129 -13.11 4.81 -50.20
C GLN A 129 -13.18 3.34 -50.62
N HIS A 130 -12.45 2.93 -51.67
CA HIS A 130 -12.43 1.55 -52.15
C HIS A 130 -11.91 0.58 -51.10
N PHE A 131 -10.85 0.96 -50.39
CA PHE A 131 -10.28 0.18 -49.30
C PHE A 131 -10.99 0.37 -47.96
N ASN A 132 -11.91 1.33 -47.88
CA ASN A 132 -12.66 1.65 -46.68
C ASN A 132 -11.76 1.90 -45.46
N VAL A 133 -10.70 2.68 -45.66
CA VAL A 133 -9.54 2.81 -44.75
C VAL A 133 -9.96 3.20 -43.34
N GLN A 134 -10.89 4.14 -43.21
CA GLN A 134 -11.42 4.56 -41.91
C GLN A 134 -12.05 3.39 -41.14
N ASN A 135 -12.92 2.60 -41.78
CA ASN A 135 -13.60 1.49 -41.11
C ASN A 135 -12.63 0.38 -40.68
N GLU A 136 -11.56 0.16 -41.45
CA GLU A 136 -10.50 -0.77 -41.08
C GLU A 136 -9.76 -0.29 -39.83
N PHE A 137 -9.38 0.99 -39.76
CA PHE A 137 -8.80 1.57 -38.54
C PHE A 137 -9.76 1.52 -37.34
N ASP A 138 -11.03 1.86 -37.54
CA ASP A 138 -12.05 1.79 -36.48
C ASP A 138 -12.15 0.37 -35.92
N THR A 139 -12.12 -0.64 -36.79
CA THR A 139 -12.13 -2.06 -36.42
C THR A 139 -10.88 -2.44 -35.62
N LEU A 140 -9.69 -2.07 -36.09
CA LEU A 140 -8.42 -2.38 -35.41
C LEU A 140 -8.32 -1.69 -34.05
N LEU A 141 -8.74 -0.43 -33.93
CA LEU A 141 -8.72 0.34 -32.69
C LEU A 141 -9.76 -0.16 -31.68
N SER A 142 -10.96 -0.52 -32.15
CA SER A 142 -12.00 -1.14 -31.31
C SER A 142 -11.54 -2.50 -30.76
N ASN A 143 -10.92 -3.32 -31.61
CA ASN A 143 -10.33 -4.58 -31.17
C ASN A 143 -9.16 -4.38 -30.20
N THR A 144 -8.34 -3.34 -30.40
CA THR A 144 -7.28 -2.94 -29.46
C THR A 144 -7.86 -2.63 -28.09
N LYS A 145 -8.92 -1.81 -28.00
CA LYS A 145 -9.63 -1.55 -26.73
C LYS A 145 -10.05 -2.85 -26.05
N LYS A 146 -10.70 -3.75 -26.79
CA LYS A 146 -11.17 -5.04 -26.28
C LYS A 146 -10.03 -5.92 -25.76
N ASN A 147 -8.91 -5.99 -26.46
CA ASN A 147 -7.75 -6.79 -26.04
C ASN A 147 -7.11 -6.23 -24.76
N LEU A 148 -6.97 -4.90 -24.67
CA LEU A 148 -6.40 -4.24 -23.49
C LEU A 148 -7.29 -4.38 -22.26
N CYS A 149 -8.62 -4.27 -22.40
CA CYS A 149 -9.54 -4.52 -21.28
C CYS A 149 -9.44 -5.98 -20.80
N LYS A 150 -9.34 -6.95 -21.72
CA LYS A 150 -9.11 -8.37 -21.34
C LYS A 150 -7.78 -8.57 -20.62
N GLN A 151 -6.72 -7.89 -21.05
CA GLN A 151 -5.42 -7.95 -20.40
C GLN A 151 -5.47 -7.34 -18.99
N MET A 152 -6.16 -6.22 -18.83
CA MET A 152 -6.41 -5.62 -17.51
C MET A 152 -7.13 -6.59 -16.57
N ASP A 153 -8.18 -7.27 -17.04
CA ASP A 153 -8.89 -8.29 -16.25
C ASP A 153 -7.97 -9.48 -15.91
N ALA A 154 -7.17 -9.94 -16.87
CA ALA A 154 -6.22 -11.03 -16.69
C ALA A 154 -5.12 -10.68 -15.68
N ASN A 155 -4.65 -9.42 -15.64
CA ASN A 155 -3.67 -8.96 -14.67
C ASN A 155 -4.18 -9.10 -13.24
N VAL A 156 -5.44 -8.75 -12.97
CA VAL A 156 -6.02 -8.95 -11.64
C VAL A 156 -6.22 -10.43 -11.32
N ASN A 157 -6.74 -11.20 -12.27
CA ASN A 157 -7.04 -12.62 -12.06
C ASN A 157 -5.78 -13.46 -11.81
N ASN A 158 -4.65 -13.06 -12.40
CA ASN A 158 -3.37 -13.76 -12.28
C ASN A 158 -2.36 -13.06 -11.35
N GLU A 159 -2.80 -12.00 -10.65
CA GLU A 159 -1.96 -11.19 -9.75
C GLU A 159 -0.69 -10.61 -10.40
N MET A 160 -0.75 -10.29 -11.70
CA MET A 160 0.37 -9.77 -12.50
C MET A 160 0.33 -8.24 -12.59
N PHE A 161 0.83 -7.56 -11.56
CA PHE A 161 0.76 -6.08 -11.45
C PHE A 161 2.03 -5.34 -11.92
N GLU A 162 2.98 -6.04 -12.53
CA GLU A 162 4.24 -5.45 -12.98
C GLU A 162 4.09 -4.68 -14.28
N ASN A 163 3.26 -5.18 -15.20
CA ASN A 163 3.08 -4.62 -16.53
C ASN A 163 1.67 -4.07 -16.74
N GLU A 164 1.52 -2.75 -16.55
CA GLU A 164 0.23 -2.04 -16.61
C GLU A 164 0.20 -1.04 -17.78
N TYR A 165 0.93 -1.34 -18.86
CA TYR A 165 1.01 -0.47 -20.04
C TYR A 165 -0.35 -0.22 -20.70
N PHE A 166 -1.34 -1.11 -20.49
CA PHE A 166 -2.70 -0.95 -20.97
C PHE A 166 -3.32 0.38 -20.54
N ILE A 167 -2.96 0.92 -19.37
CA ILE A 167 -3.45 2.22 -18.89
C ILE A 167 -3.09 3.33 -19.87
N ALA A 168 -1.81 3.41 -20.25
CA ALA A 168 -1.32 4.43 -21.17
C ALA A 168 -1.96 4.27 -22.55
N ILE A 169 -2.01 3.05 -23.09
CA ILE A 169 -2.54 2.81 -24.43
C ILE A 169 -4.05 3.07 -24.51
N LEU A 170 -4.84 2.64 -23.51
CA LEU A 170 -6.27 2.94 -23.43
C LEU A 170 -6.52 4.46 -23.38
N GLY A 171 -5.67 5.20 -22.66
CA GLY A 171 -5.68 6.66 -22.62
C GLY A 171 -5.29 7.32 -23.96
N GLU A 172 -4.43 6.70 -24.75
CA GLU A 172 -4.00 7.21 -26.07
C GLU A 172 -5.01 6.95 -27.20
N LEU A 173 -5.92 5.98 -27.02
CA LEU A 173 -6.93 5.67 -28.04
C LEU A 173 -7.78 6.90 -28.39
N PRO A 174 -8.15 7.10 -29.67
CA PRO A 174 -9.01 8.21 -30.09
C PRO A 174 -10.36 8.21 -29.38
N ASN A 175 -10.95 9.39 -29.20
CA ASN A 175 -12.24 9.55 -28.49
C ASN A 175 -13.38 8.85 -29.23
N GLU A 176 -13.28 8.75 -30.55
CA GLU A 176 -14.24 8.13 -31.46
C GLU A 176 -14.44 6.64 -31.14
N VAL A 177 -13.38 5.96 -30.65
CA VAL A 177 -13.45 4.55 -30.19
C VAL A 177 -14.38 4.38 -28.97
N TYR A 178 -14.56 5.44 -28.20
CA TYR A 178 -15.47 5.51 -27.04
C TYR A 178 -16.78 6.24 -27.38
N GLY A 179 -16.89 6.80 -28.58
CA GLY A 179 -18.02 7.61 -29.06
C GLY A 179 -17.96 9.09 -28.67
N SER A 180 -17.29 9.47 -27.58
CA SER A 180 -16.99 10.86 -27.24
C SER A 180 -15.88 10.96 -26.18
N ALA A 181 -15.35 12.16 -25.96
CA ALA A 181 -14.38 12.42 -24.88
C ALA A 181 -14.99 12.14 -23.49
N ASP A 182 -16.23 12.55 -23.25
CA ASP A 182 -16.91 12.31 -21.97
C ASP A 182 -17.12 10.82 -21.70
N LYS A 183 -17.57 10.08 -22.72
CA LYS A 183 -17.74 8.61 -22.64
C LYS A 183 -16.42 7.89 -22.40
N LYS A 184 -15.34 8.36 -23.01
CA LYS A 184 -13.99 7.83 -22.75
C LYS A 184 -13.62 8.00 -21.28
N THR A 185 -13.79 9.19 -20.74
CA THR A 185 -13.49 9.46 -19.33
C THR A 185 -14.34 8.60 -18.41
N GLU A 186 -15.64 8.48 -18.67
CA GLU A 186 -16.57 7.64 -17.89
C GLU A 186 -16.19 6.16 -17.94
N GLU A 187 -16.01 5.60 -19.15
CA GLU A 187 -15.69 4.18 -19.35
C GLU A 187 -14.34 3.82 -18.72
N LEU A 188 -13.30 4.64 -18.95
CA LEU A 188 -11.98 4.40 -18.36
C LEU A 188 -12.00 4.54 -16.83
N THR A 189 -12.67 5.54 -16.30
CA THR A 189 -12.79 5.73 -14.84
C THR A 189 -13.47 4.52 -14.20
N SER A 190 -14.59 4.06 -14.77
CA SER A 190 -15.31 2.88 -14.27
C SER A 190 -14.43 1.61 -14.28
N HIS A 191 -13.74 1.37 -15.39
CA HIS A 191 -12.84 0.22 -15.53
C HIS A 191 -11.67 0.28 -14.55
N PHE A 192 -11.04 1.44 -14.38
CA PHE A 192 -9.88 1.60 -13.51
C PHE A 192 -10.25 1.55 -12.02
N ILE A 193 -11.41 2.07 -11.62
CA ILE A 193 -11.92 1.89 -10.25
C ILE A 193 -12.03 0.38 -9.94
N ASN A 194 -12.71 -0.39 -10.79
CA ASN A 194 -12.89 -1.83 -10.56
C ASN A 194 -11.55 -2.58 -10.53
N TYR A 195 -10.65 -2.26 -11.47
CA TYR A 195 -9.31 -2.83 -11.50
C TYR A 195 -8.53 -2.55 -10.21
N ASP A 196 -8.49 -1.30 -9.77
CA ASP A 196 -7.72 -0.87 -8.60
C ASP A 196 -8.30 -1.41 -7.30
N GLU A 197 -9.63 -1.41 -7.14
CA GLU A 197 -10.28 -1.99 -5.95
C GLU A 197 -9.85 -3.44 -5.75
N ARG A 198 -9.87 -4.23 -6.84
CA ARG A 198 -9.44 -5.63 -6.79
C ARG A 198 -7.94 -5.74 -6.56
N LYS A 199 -7.12 -4.99 -7.29
CA LYS A 199 -5.65 -4.97 -7.14
C LYS A 199 -5.24 -4.65 -5.70
N TYR A 200 -5.75 -3.57 -5.11
CA TYR A 200 -5.33 -3.15 -3.77
C TYR A 200 -5.89 -4.05 -2.67
N SER A 201 -7.06 -4.67 -2.86
CA SER A 201 -7.54 -5.71 -1.92
C SER A 201 -6.63 -6.94 -1.84
N LEU A 202 -5.93 -7.25 -2.94
CA LEU A 202 -4.95 -8.35 -3.01
C LEU A 202 -3.59 -7.90 -2.45
N LEU A 203 -3.11 -6.72 -2.87
CA LEU A 203 -1.82 -6.19 -2.44
C LEU A 203 -1.78 -5.82 -0.95
N GLU A 204 -2.90 -5.44 -0.33
CA GLU A 204 -2.97 -5.17 1.11
C GLU A 204 -2.62 -6.41 1.95
N LYS A 205 -2.83 -7.63 1.42
CA LYS A 205 -2.50 -8.89 2.10
C LYS A 205 -1.02 -9.25 2.03
N SER A 206 -0.31 -8.77 1.01
CA SER A 206 1.06 -9.19 0.70
C SER A 206 2.11 -8.10 0.92
N LEU A 207 1.73 -6.83 0.80
CA LEU A 207 2.65 -5.69 0.92
C LEU A 207 2.57 -5.00 2.27
N ARG A 208 3.69 -4.42 2.71
CA ARG A 208 3.72 -3.52 3.87
C ARG A 208 3.17 -2.15 3.49
N TYR A 209 2.69 -1.39 4.48
CA TYR A 209 2.13 -0.05 4.32
C TYR A 209 2.95 0.86 3.38
N ASN A 210 4.26 1.01 3.61
CA ASN A 210 5.11 1.89 2.78
C ASN A 210 5.20 1.43 1.32
N GLN A 211 5.19 0.12 1.06
CA GLN A 211 5.20 -0.43 -0.29
C GLN A 211 3.86 -0.19 -0.98
N LEU A 212 2.75 -0.44 -0.27
CA LEU A 212 1.40 -0.21 -0.76
C LEU A 212 1.16 1.26 -1.11
N LYS A 213 1.55 2.18 -0.21
CA LYS A 213 1.52 3.64 -0.44
C LYS A 213 2.30 4.06 -1.68
N LYS A 214 3.52 3.53 -1.86
CA LYS A 214 4.34 3.81 -3.04
C LYS A 214 3.67 3.31 -4.33
N THR A 215 3.08 2.11 -4.30
CA THR A 215 2.35 1.54 -5.45
C THR A 215 1.15 2.40 -5.83
N ILE A 216 0.33 2.82 -4.84
CA ILE A 216 -0.83 3.70 -5.07
C ILE A 216 -0.40 5.04 -5.69
N ASN A 217 0.65 5.67 -5.15
CA ASN A 217 1.15 6.94 -5.70
C ASN A 217 1.69 6.83 -7.13
N ARG A 218 2.31 5.70 -7.48
CA ARG A 218 2.72 5.40 -8.88
C ARG A 218 1.52 5.28 -9.80
N GLN A 219 0.44 4.66 -9.33
CA GLN A 219 -0.82 4.51 -10.06
C GLN A 219 -1.50 5.86 -10.30
N ILE A 220 -1.61 6.69 -9.25
CA ILE A 220 -2.10 8.09 -9.35
C ILE A 220 -1.36 8.84 -10.45
N SER A 221 -0.02 8.77 -10.44
CA SER A 221 0.82 9.43 -11.43
C SER A 221 0.57 8.90 -12.86
N SER A 222 0.16 7.64 -13.01
CA SER A 222 -0.12 7.03 -14.30
C SER A 222 -1.46 7.51 -14.87
N TYR A 223 -2.47 7.71 -14.02
CA TYR A 223 -3.75 8.29 -14.43
C TYR A 223 -3.67 9.77 -14.78
N HIS A 224 -2.89 10.55 -14.03
CA HIS A 224 -2.65 11.96 -14.36
C HIS A 224 -1.98 12.12 -15.73
N LYS A 225 -1.08 11.21 -16.13
CA LYS A 225 -0.42 11.25 -17.45
C LYS A 225 -1.40 11.07 -18.61
N ILE A 226 -2.52 10.39 -18.39
CA ILE A 226 -3.59 10.22 -19.39
C ILE A 226 -4.77 11.16 -19.17
N GLY A 227 -4.65 12.13 -18.25
CA GLY A 227 -5.66 13.15 -17.99
C GLY A 227 -6.90 12.66 -17.23
N LEU A 228 -6.80 11.54 -16.50
CA LEU A 228 -7.90 11.05 -15.65
C LEU A 228 -7.74 11.53 -14.21
N GLU A 229 -8.89 11.76 -13.56
CA GLU A 229 -8.95 11.97 -12.12
C GLU A 229 -8.62 10.68 -11.35
N ASP A 230 -8.31 10.82 -10.06
CA ASP A 230 -7.76 9.76 -9.22
C ASP A 230 -8.39 9.74 -7.81
N PHE A 231 -9.62 10.25 -7.67
CA PHE A 231 -10.26 10.45 -6.36
C PHE A 231 -10.40 9.14 -5.56
N TRP A 232 -10.72 8.00 -6.21
CA TRP A 232 -10.86 6.70 -5.56
C TRP A 232 -9.52 6.18 -4.99
N LEU A 233 -8.40 6.47 -5.65
CA LEU A 233 -7.07 6.11 -5.15
C LEU A 233 -6.67 6.96 -3.96
N LYS A 234 -7.00 8.26 -3.97
CA LYS A 234 -6.81 9.13 -2.81
C LYS A 234 -7.62 8.66 -1.61
N GLU A 235 -8.85 8.22 -1.82
CA GLU A 235 -9.66 7.61 -0.75
C GLU A 235 -9.10 6.28 -0.27
N THR A 236 -8.64 5.43 -1.19
CA THR A 236 -7.97 4.15 -0.86
C THR A 236 -6.73 4.39 -0.01
N LEU A 237 -5.91 5.37 -0.38
CA LEU A 237 -4.72 5.77 0.39
C LEU A 237 -5.11 6.22 1.81
N LYS A 238 -6.12 7.08 1.95
CA LYS A 238 -6.61 7.53 3.26
C LYS A 238 -7.10 6.36 4.13
N LYS A 239 -7.81 5.39 3.54
CA LYS A 239 -8.29 4.19 4.26
C LYS A 239 -7.11 3.37 4.81
N ILE A 240 -6.10 3.13 3.97
CA ILE A 240 -4.90 2.37 4.34
C ILE A 240 -4.06 3.12 5.38
N GLU A 241 -3.93 4.44 5.27
CA GLU A 241 -3.26 5.29 6.27
C GLU A 241 -3.92 5.17 7.63
N LYS A 242 -5.25 5.32 7.69
CA LYS A 242 -6.01 5.17 8.94
C LYS A 242 -5.90 3.76 9.54
N ALA A 243 -5.96 2.71 8.70
CA ALA A 243 -5.81 1.33 9.17
C ALA A 243 -4.42 1.08 9.78
N HIS A 244 -3.37 1.62 9.16
CA HIS A 244 -2.01 1.53 9.69
C HIS A 244 -1.85 2.27 11.02
N GLU A 245 -2.38 3.49 11.13
CA GLU A 245 -2.36 4.27 12.38
C GLU A 245 -3.04 3.51 13.53
N LEU A 246 -4.22 2.95 13.30
CA LEU A 246 -4.94 2.14 14.29
C LEU A 246 -4.13 0.91 14.73
N LYS A 247 -3.49 0.23 13.77
CA LYS A 247 -2.64 -0.93 14.08
C LYS A 247 -1.44 -0.54 14.94
N MET A 248 -0.79 0.58 14.64
CA MET A 248 0.35 1.06 15.43
C MET A 248 -0.08 1.51 16.83
N ALA A 249 -1.23 2.16 16.96
CA ALA A 249 -1.79 2.54 18.25
C ALA A 249 -2.11 1.32 19.13
N ALA A 250 -2.72 0.28 18.55
CA ALA A 250 -3.01 -0.97 19.27
C ALA A 250 -1.73 -1.69 19.73
N LEU A 251 -0.68 -1.71 18.90
CA LEU A 251 0.62 -2.27 19.27
C LEU A 251 1.29 -1.48 20.42
N GLU A 252 1.18 -0.16 20.39
CA GLU A 252 1.68 0.71 21.46
C GLU A 252 0.95 0.47 22.79
N GLU A 253 -0.38 0.33 22.76
CA GLU A 253 -1.19 0.02 23.93
C GLU A 253 -0.85 -1.37 24.50
N GLU A 254 -0.68 -2.38 23.64
CA GLU A 254 -0.24 -3.71 24.05
C GLU A 254 1.16 -3.68 24.67
N ARG A 255 2.08 -2.88 24.12
CA ARG A 255 3.43 -2.72 24.68
C ARG A 255 3.35 -2.13 26.09
N LYS A 256 2.62 -1.03 26.28
CA LYS A 256 2.43 -0.41 27.59
C LYS A 256 1.81 -1.36 28.61
N ARG A 257 0.82 -2.17 28.20
CA ARG A 257 0.22 -3.19 29.07
C ARG A 257 1.25 -4.23 29.50
N LYS A 258 2.10 -4.72 28.58
CA LYS A 258 3.15 -5.68 28.91
C LYS A 258 4.24 -5.08 29.80
N GLU A 259 4.61 -3.82 29.58
CA GLU A 259 5.56 -3.09 30.43
C GLU A 259 5.01 -2.97 31.87
N GLU A 260 3.72 -2.62 32.02
CA GLU A 260 3.04 -2.53 33.31
C GLU A 260 2.90 -3.91 34.01
N GLU A 261 2.56 -4.96 33.26
CA GLU A 261 2.52 -6.34 33.78
C GLU A 261 3.90 -6.80 34.26
N LEU A 262 4.96 -6.47 33.50
CA LEU A 262 6.34 -6.77 33.88
C LEU A 262 6.76 -5.99 35.13
N LYS A 263 6.44 -4.69 35.21
CA LYS A 263 6.70 -3.86 36.40
C LYS A 263 6.07 -4.49 37.64
N LYS A 264 4.78 -4.84 37.58
CA LYS A 264 4.07 -5.50 38.70
C LYS A 264 4.67 -6.85 39.07
N ALA A 265 5.12 -7.63 38.08
CA ALA A 265 5.77 -8.91 38.34
C ALA A 265 7.11 -8.72 39.08
N MET A 266 7.92 -7.75 38.64
CA MET A 266 9.18 -7.38 39.31
C MET A 266 8.94 -6.87 40.73
N GLU A 267 7.94 -6.02 40.93
CA GLU A 267 7.56 -5.51 42.26
C GLU A 267 7.15 -6.65 43.20
N ALA A 268 6.33 -7.59 42.72
CA ALA A 268 5.89 -8.74 43.48
C ALA A 268 7.03 -9.74 43.78
N GLU A 269 8.01 -9.86 42.88
CA GLU A 269 9.20 -10.69 43.10
C GLU A 269 10.11 -10.07 44.16
N LYS A 270 10.41 -8.77 44.06
CA LYS A 270 11.22 -8.05 45.07
C LYS A 270 10.55 -8.06 46.44
N ALA A 271 9.23 -7.89 46.52
CA ALA A 271 8.50 -7.97 47.79
C ALA A 271 8.62 -9.34 48.49
N LYS A 272 8.93 -10.41 47.74
CA LYS A 272 9.11 -11.78 48.25
C LYS A 272 10.58 -12.18 48.42
N ASP A 273 11.52 -11.31 48.04
CA ASP A 273 12.95 -11.58 48.21
C ASP A 273 13.30 -11.57 49.70
N PRO A 274 13.74 -12.69 50.29
CA PRO A 274 14.06 -12.77 51.71
C PRO A 274 15.14 -11.78 52.15
N ALA A 275 16.11 -11.48 51.28
CA ALA A 275 17.18 -10.53 51.60
C ALA A 275 16.65 -9.10 51.70
N PHE A 276 15.75 -8.72 50.78
CA PHE A 276 15.07 -7.43 50.81
C PHE A 276 14.13 -7.31 52.02
N GLN A 277 13.35 -8.36 52.30
CA GLN A 277 12.50 -8.38 53.49
C GLN A 277 13.32 -8.20 54.77
N GLU A 278 14.47 -8.86 54.90
CA GLU A 278 15.39 -8.70 56.04
C GLU A 278 15.86 -7.26 56.20
N GLU A 279 16.27 -6.61 55.11
CA GLU A 279 16.71 -5.21 55.10
C GLU A 279 15.63 -4.30 55.69
N ILE A 280 14.39 -4.43 55.21
CA ILE A 280 13.26 -3.63 55.68
C ILE A 280 12.91 -3.95 57.14
N MET A 281 12.86 -5.22 57.53
CA MET A 281 12.57 -5.61 58.92
C MET A 281 13.63 -5.09 59.88
N THR A 282 14.91 -5.05 59.47
CA THR A 282 16.00 -4.47 60.26
C THR A 282 15.76 -2.99 60.50
N VAL A 283 15.44 -2.24 59.44
CA VAL A 283 15.12 -0.79 59.53
C VAL A 283 13.96 -0.54 60.48
N VAL A 284 12.90 -1.36 60.40
CA VAL A 284 11.73 -1.24 61.28
C VAL A 284 12.08 -1.59 62.74
N ASN A 285 12.88 -2.62 62.97
CA ASN A 285 13.32 -3.01 64.31
C ASN A 285 14.19 -1.93 64.97
N GLU A 286 15.13 -1.36 64.23
CA GLU A 286 15.95 -0.24 64.72
C GLU A 286 15.08 0.97 65.09
N TYR A 287 14.09 1.30 64.25
CA TYR A 287 13.09 2.30 64.58
C TYR A 287 12.29 1.93 65.85
N ALA A 288 11.85 0.68 66.01
CA ALA A 288 11.04 0.25 67.15
C ALA A 288 11.81 0.30 68.48
N ILE A 289 13.10 -0.06 68.48
CA ILE A 289 14.01 0.10 69.62
C ILE A 289 14.17 1.59 69.98
N GLY A 290 14.38 2.43 68.96
CA GLY A 290 14.45 3.88 69.11
C GLY A 290 13.16 4.47 69.66
N TRP A 291 12.00 4.01 69.19
CA TRP A 291 10.67 4.40 69.66
C TRP A 291 10.49 4.13 71.15
N MET A 292 10.91 2.95 71.64
CA MET A 292 10.82 2.62 73.06
C MET A 292 11.70 3.55 73.91
N SER A 293 12.95 3.78 73.47
CA SER A 293 13.88 4.70 74.14
C SER A 293 13.36 6.14 74.16
N ALA A 294 12.77 6.57 73.04
CA ALA A 294 12.19 7.89 72.86
C ALA A 294 11.01 8.11 73.82
N TYR A 295 10.11 7.14 73.96
CA TYR A 295 8.95 7.25 74.86
C TYR A 295 9.34 7.19 76.34
N ASN A 296 10.31 6.36 76.72
CA ASN A 296 10.81 6.30 78.10
C ASN A 296 11.46 7.61 78.57
N GLN A 297 12.09 8.36 77.65
CA GLN A 297 12.80 9.61 77.95
C GLN A 297 12.06 10.86 77.48
N LEU A 298 10.94 10.69 76.77
CA LEU A 298 10.22 11.73 76.04
C LEU A 298 11.15 12.56 75.15
N ASP A 299 12.13 11.94 74.49
CA ASP A 299 13.11 12.59 73.63
C ASP A 299 13.10 11.97 72.22
N THR A 300 12.79 12.79 71.22
CA THR A 300 12.68 12.33 69.83
C THR A 300 14.05 12.07 69.19
N SER A 301 15.16 12.49 69.80
CA SER A 301 16.52 12.26 69.28
C SER A 301 16.88 10.77 69.19
N TYR A 302 16.16 9.92 69.92
CA TYR A 302 16.30 8.46 69.90
C TYR A 302 15.64 7.79 68.68
N PHE A 303 14.79 8.51 67.93
CA PHE A 303 14.22 7.95 66.71
C PHE A 303 15.28 7.83 65.60
N VAL A 304 15.30 6.66 64.96
CA VAL A 304 16.09 6.38 63.76
C VAL A 304 15.16 5.95 62.62
N HIS A 305 15.63 6.10 61.39
CA HIS A 305 14.90 5.70 60.18
C HIS A 305 13.48 6.24 60.07
N ILE A 306 13.28 7.50 60.42
CA ILE A 306 11.98 8.17 60.37
C ILE A 306 12.07 9.40 59.47
N THR A 307 10.99 9.73 58.75
CA THR A 307 10.96 10.98 57.97
C THR A 307 10.80 12.20 58.88
N PRO A 308 11.26 13.39 58.47
CA PRO A 308 11.07 14.61 59.25
C PRO A 308 9.61 14.91 59.60
N GLU A 309 8.69 14.61 58.69
CA GLU A 309 7.25 14.82 58.89
C GLU A 309 6.71 13.95 60.04
N LEU A 310 7.08 12.67 60.06
CA LEU A 310 6.64 11.75 61.11
C LEU A 310 7.37 12.04 62.44
N LEU A 311 8.62 12.51 62.40
CA LEU A 311 9.35 12.93 63.59
C LEU A 311 8.68 14.13 64.28
N ASN A 312 8.22 15.12 63.49
CA ASN A 312 7.50 16.28 64.01
C ASN A 312 6.19 15.90 64.72
N PHE A 313 5.48 14.89 64.22
CA PHE A 313 4.30 14.36 64.93
C PHE A 313 4.65 13.86 66.34
N PHE A 314 5.80 13.21 66.53
CA PHE A 314 6.22 12.75 67.86
C PHE A 314 6.70 13.88 68.76
N HIS A 315 7.28 14.94 68.21
CA HIS A 315 7.60 16.14 68.98
C HIS A 315 6.34 16.71 69.65
N ASP A 316 5.29 16.95 68.87
CA ASP A 316 4.02 17.47 69.39
C ASP A 316 3.40 16.50 70.41
N ARG A 317 3.47 15.19 70.13
CA ARG A 317 2.94 14.16 71.04
C ARG A 317 3.69 14.12 72.37
N PHE A 318 5.01 14.27 72.39
CA PHE A 318 5.79 14.27 73.63
C PHE A 318 5.56 15.52 74.46
N GLU A 319 5.34 16.69 73.83
CA GLU A 319 4.90 17.89 74.55
C GLU A 319 3.55 17.68 75.23
N GLU A 320 2.59 17.06 74.54
CA GLU A 320 1.29 16.71 75.14
C GLU A 320 1.43 15.78 76.36
N ILE A 321 2.27 14.74 76.25
CA ILE A 321 2.52 13.79 77.35
C ILE A 321 3.16 14.51 78.55
N ARG A 322 4.12 15.42 78.31
CA ARG A 322 4.76 16.23 79.37
C ARG A 322 3.73 17.13 80.08
N LEU A 323 2.85 17.79 79.32
CA LEU A 323 1.80 18.64 79.89
C LEU A 323 0.81 17.85 80.75
N ASN A 324 0.50 16.62 80.35
CA ASN A 324 -0.40 15.72 81.06
C ASN A 324 0.26 14.98 82.24
N GLN A 325 1.55 15.26 82.53
CA GLN A 325 2.32 14.63 83.61
C GLN A 325 2.25 13.09 83.61
N THR A 326 2.12 12.50 82.43
CA THR A 326 2.07 11.05 82.25
C THR A 326 3.48 10.51 82.06
N ILE A 327 3.84 9.52 82.87
CA ILE A 327 5.10 8.79 82.75
C ILE A 327 4.82 7.49 81.98
N PHE A 328 5.63 7.22 80.96
CA PHE A 328 5.67 5.93 80.28
C PHE A 328 6.97 5.23 80.66
N THR A 329 6.86 3.95 81.02
CA THR A 329 8.01 3.06 81.17
C THR A 329 7.72 1.76 80.44
N GLY A 330 8.65 1.29 79.64
CA GLY A 330 8.46 0.08 78.86
C GLY A 330 9.74 -0.51 78.29
N GLU A 331 9.66 -1.79 77.96
CA GLU A 331 10.65 -2.53 77.18
C GLU A 331 9.97 -3.25 76.02
N LEU A 332 10.65 -3.28 74.87
CA LEU A 332 10.14 -3.93 73.66
C LEU A 332 10.53 -5.41 73.70
N LEU A 333 9.60 -6.33 73.97
CA LEU A 333 9.95 -7.74 74.11
C LEU A 333 10.34 -8.37 72.76
N TYR A 334 9.48 -8.20 71.77
CA TYR A 334 9.72 -8.69 70.42
C TYR A 334 8.87 -7.93 69.40
N THR A 335 9.29 -8.00 68.14
CA THR A 335 8.48 -7.62 66.97
C THR A 335 8.07 -8.85 66.20
N GLU A 336 6.87 -8.83 65.61
CA GLU A 336 6.39 -9.88 64.73
C GLU A 336 5.89 -9.29 63.42
N PHE A 337 6.51 -9.69 62.30
CA PHE A 337 6.22 -9.17 60.97
C PHE A 337 5.34 -10.14 60.19
N ASP A 338 4.28 -9.63 59.56
CA ASP A 338 3.46 -10.40 58.61
C ASP A 338 4.14 -10.40 57.25
N LEU A 339 4.79 -11.51 56.88
CA LEU A 339 5.54 -11.62 55.63
C LEU A 339 4.64 -11.58 54.40
N ASP A 340 3.34 -11.90 54.53
CA ASP A 340 2.36 -11.82 53.44
C ASP A 340 1.86 -10.38 53.21
N SER A 341 2.10 -9.48 54.18
CA SER A 341 1.73 -8.06 54.07
C SER A 341 2.70 -7.21 53.26
N PHE A 342 3.91 -7.72 52.98
CA PHE A 342 4.96 -6.99 52.26
C PHE A 342 4.50 -6.61 50.86
N LYS A 343 4.41 -5.30 50.62
CA LYS A 343 4.17 -4.73 49.30
C LYS A 343 5.29 -3.76 48.98
N TYR A 344 5.96 -4.00 47.86
CA TYR A 344 6.93 -3.08 47.30
C TYR A 344 6.33 -2.40 46.07
N ARG A 345 6.58 -1.09 45.94
CA ARG A 345 6.18 -0.29 44.78
C ARG A 345 7.38 0.54 44.32
N MET A 346 7.58 0.61 43.01
CA MET A 346 8.63 1.41 42.38
C MET A 346 8.00 2.32 41.34
N ASP A 347 7.74 3.56 41.71
CA ASP A 347 7.33 4.58 40.76
C ASP A 347 8.54 5.39 40.27
N ASP A 348 8.38 6.12 39.16
CA ASP A 348 9.50 6.82 38.50
C ASP A 348 10.24 7.82 39.43
N GLU A 349 9.61 8.22 40.53
CA GLU A 349 10.13 9.22 41.47
C GLU A 349 10.31 8.70 42.92
N GLU A 350 9.78 7.52 43.26
CA GLU A 350 9.76 7.04 44.65
C GLU A 350 9.66 5.51 44.73
N GLU A 351 10.51 4.90 45.56
CA GLU A 351 10.34 3.51 46.00
C GLU A 351 9.68 3.50 47.38
N SER A 352 8.68 2.63 47.56
CA SER A 352 8.02 2.48 48.86
C SER A 352 7.78 1.02 49.22
N VAL A 353 7.77 0.76 50.53
CA VAL A 353 7.39 -0.53 51.10
C VAL A 353 6.27 -0.32 52.09
N GLU A 354 5.27 -1.19 52.03
CA GLU A 354 4.20 -1.28 53.00
C GLU A 354 4.27 -2.65 53.68
N LEU A 355 4.15 -2.68 55.00
CA LEU A 355 4.13 -3.92 55.78
C LEU A 355 3.35 -3.76 57.08
N HIS A 356 2.94 -4.88 57.66
CA HIS A 356 2.32 -4.95 58.97
C HIS A 356 3.29 -5.55 59.98
N VAL A 357 3.32 -4.97 61.17
CA VAL A 357 4.17 -5.41 62.29
C VAL A 357 3.40 -5.32 63.60
N VAL A 358 3.53 -6.33 64.45
CA VAL A 358 3.12 -6.28 65.86
C VAL A 358 4.32 -5.89 66.70
N LEU A 359 4.14 -4.89 67.56
CA LEU A 359 5.09 -4.56 68.61
C LEU A 359 4.54 -5.13 69.92
N THR A 360 5.22 -6.13 70.48
CA THR A 360 4.91 -6.66 71.80
C THR A 360 5.84 -6.04 72.83
N MET A 361 5.24 -5.38 73.81
CA MET A 361 5.97 -4.63 74.84
C MET A 361 5.42 -4.91 76.22
N ASN A 362 6.31 -4.94 77.20
CA ASN A 362 5.94 -4.90 78.60
C ASN A 362 6.06 -3.45 79.06
N SER A 363 4.93 -2.79 79.31
CA SER A 363 4.92 -1.34 79.57
C SER A 363 3.83 -0.90 80.55
N ALA A 364 4.00 0.30 81.09
CA ALA A 364 3.01 0.98 81.93
C ALA A 364 3.00 2.48 81.64
N SER A 365 1.80 3.06 81.66
CA SER A 365 1.58 4.50 81.65
C SER A 365 0.89 4.90 82.96
N TYR A 366 1.45 5.85 83.71
CA TYR A 366 0.98 6.21 85.04
C TYR A 366 1.28 7.69 85.36
N ALA A 367 0.58 8.27 86.33
CA ALA A 367 0.89 9.62 86.82
C ALA A 367 2.00 9.59 87.88
N GLU A 368 2.73 10.69 88.02
CA GLU A 368 3.80 10.81 89.01
C GLU A 368 3.30 10.51 90.44
N GLY A 369 3.93 9.55 91.12
CA GLY A 369 3.57 9.13 92.49
C GLY A 369 2.51 8.04 92.59
N GLU A 370 1.97 7.55 91.47
CA GLU A 370 1.06 6.39 91.46
C GLU A 370 1.84 5.07 91.41
N ASN A 371 1.29 4.04 92.07
CA ASN A 371 1.75 2.66 91.86
C ASN A 371 1.31 2.20 90.46
N TYR A 372 2.21 1.56 89.73
CA TYR A 372 1.93 1.04 88.39
C TYR A 372 2.21 -0.46 88.31
N GLU A 373 1.57 -1.10 87.34
CA GLU A 373 1.78 -2.50 86.99
C GLU A 373 2.17 -2.57 85.51
N MET A 374 3.28 -3.25 85.24
CA MET A 374 3.74 -3.51 83.88
C MET A 374 2.81 -4.51 83.22
N LYS A 375 2.35 -4.20 82.00
CA LYS A 375 1.46 -5.07 81.22
C LYS A 375 2.08 -5.38 79.87
N GLU A 376 2.04 -6.65 79.53
CA GLU A 376 2.33 -7.10 78.18
C GLU A 376 1.18 -6.70 77.25
N THR A 377 1.50 -5.96 76.19
CA THR A 377 0.55 -5.55 75.16
C THR A 377 1.16 -5.83 73.80
N ALA A 378 0.35 -6.36 72.88
CA ALA A 378 0.70 -6.63 71.50
C ALA A 378 -0.09 -5.69 70.59
N ASN A 379 0.59 -4.71 69.99
CA ASN A 379 -0.05 -3.65 69.23
C ASN A 379 0.29 -3.81 67.74
N PRO A 380 -0.68 -4.16 66.88
CA PRO A 380 -0.44 -4.30 65.45
C PRO A 380 -0.45 -2.94 64.74
N TRP A 381 0.48 -2.75 63.81
CA TRP A 381 0.70 -1.52 63.06
C TRP A 381 0.85 -1.79 61.58
N TYR A 382 0.28 -0.89 60.77
CA TYR A 382 0.64 -0.70 59.37
C TYR A 382 1.74 0.34 59.28
N TYR A 383 2.84 -0.01 58.62
CA TYR A 383 3.96 0.86 58.33
C TYR A 383 4.13 1.06 56.83
N LYS A 384 4.37 2.31 56.43
CA LYS A 384 4.89 2.65 55.11
C LYS A 384 6.28 3.22 55.26
N LEU A 385 7.22 2.66 54.50
CA LEU A 385 8.58 3.16 54.35
C LEU A 385 8.75 3.71 52.93
N ILE A 386 9.55 4.75 52.81
CA ILE A 386 9.94 5.36 51.54
C ILE A 386 11.46 5.35 51.44
N HIS A 387 11.99 5.10 50.24
CA HIS A 387 13.43 5.12 50.03
C HIS A 387 13.90 6.56 49.76
N THR A 388 14.80 7.04 50.60
CA THR A 388 15.42 8.37 50.47
C THR A 388 16.89 8.23 50.11
N ASN A 389 17.58 9.36 49.90
CA ASN A 389 19.04 9.35 49.71
C ASN A 389 19.79 8.75 50.92
N ASP A 390 19.19 8.79 52.11
CA ASP A 390 19.76 8.28 53.36
C ASP A 390 19.22 6.88 53.73
N GLY A 391 18.68 6.15 52.74
CA GLY A 391 18.09 4.82 52.88
C GLY A 391 16.58 4.84 53.16
N TRP A 392 16.06 3.69 53.58
CA TRP A 392 14.65 3.52 53.94
C TRP A 392 14.27 4.28 55.21
N LYS A 393 13.20 5.08 55.12
CA LYS A 393 12.64 5.83 56.25
C LYS A 393 11.16 5.52 56.42
N LEU A 394 10.74 5.27 57.65
CA LEU A 394 9.34 5.18 58.02
C LEU A 394 8.68 6.55 57.84
N SER A 395 7.72 6.61 56.90
CA SER A 395 6.98 7.82 56.56
C SER A 395 5.59 7.84 57.18
N GLU A 396 5.02 6.67 57.44
CA GLU A 396 3.65 6.55 57.92
C GLU A 396 3.50 5.38 58.88
N ARG A 397 2.68 5.58 59.91
CA ARG A 397 2.25 4.51 60.80
C ARG A 397 0.77 4.64 61.14
N LYS A 398 0.06 3.52 61.17
CA LYS A 398 -1.37 3.45 61.54
C LYS A 398 -1.62 2.20 62.36
N GLU A 399 -2.37 2.33 63.45
CA GLU A 399 -2.78 1.18 64.25
C GLU A 399 -3.73 0.29 63.45
N LEU A 400 -3.57 -1.02 63.56
CA LEU A 400 -4.40 -2.01 62.88
C LEU A 400 -5.41 -2.61 63.86
N VAL A 401 -6.57 -3.01 63.33
CA VAL A 401 -7.58 -3.74 64.10
C VAL A 401 -7.32 -5.26 64.05
N HIS A 402 -6.67 -5.72 62.98
CA HIS A 402 -6.40 -7.13 62.74
C HIS A 402 -5.01 -7.33 62.17
N PHE A 403 -4.35 -8.41 62.57
CA PHE A 403 -3.04 -8.84 62.11
C PHE A 403 -3.09 -10.31 61.71
N ASN A 404 -2.41 -10.66 60.62
CA ASN A 404 -2.38 -12.02 60.11
C ASN A 404 -1.15 -12.77 60.67
N TYR A 405 -1.40 -13.81 61.44
CA TYR A 405 -0.37 -14.64 62.06
C TYR A 405 -0.01 -15.90 61.24
N SER A 406 -0.49 -16.03 59.99
CA SER A 406 -0.30 -17.26 59.20
C SER A 406 1.13 -17.48 58.72
N ASN A 407 1.85 -16.39 58.42
CA ASN A 407 3.20 -16.43 57.87
C ASN A 407 4.00 -15.24 58.44
N THR A 408 4.55 -15.44 59.64
CA THR A 408 5.21 -14.36 60.37
C THR A 408 6.67 -14.63 60.67
N ARG A 409 7.38 -13.55 60.99
CA ARG A 409 8.75 -13.61 61.49
C ARG A 409 8.90 -12.79 62.76
N ILE A 410 9.46 -13.43 63.79
CA ILE A 410 9.63 -12.85 65.13
C ILE A 410 11.09 -12.45 65.34
N TYR A 411 11.32 -11.28 65.95
CA TYR A 411 12.62 -10.83 66.44
C TYR A 411 12.51 -10.50 67.92
N GLU A 412 13.20 -11.28 68.76
CA GLU A 412 13.27 -11.06 70.20
C GLU A 412 14.41 -10.10 70.55
N PHE A 413 14.18 -9.20 71.49
CA PHE A 413 15.20 -8.27 71.99
C PHE A 413 15.63 -8.68 73.39
N ALA A 414 16.92 -8.92 73.56
CA ALA A 414 17.52 -9.14 74.87
C ALA A 414 18.16 -7.83 75.36
N TYR A 415 17.70 -7.33 76.50
CA TYR A 415 18.19 -6.10 77.14
C TYR A 415 19.07 -6.39 78.36
#